data_AF-A0A447TZB2-F1
#
_entry.id   AF-A0A447TZB2-F1
#
_cell.length_a   1.000
_cell.length_b   1.000
_cell.length_c   1.000
_cell.angle_alpha   90.00
_cell.angle_beta   90.00
_cell.angle_gamma   90.00
#
_symmetry.space_group_name_H-M   'P 1'
#
loop_
_entity.id
_entity.type
_entity.pdbx_description
1 polymer ?
#
loop_
_entity_poly.entity_id
_entity_poly.type
_entity_poly.pdbx_seq_one_letter_code
_entity_poly.pdbx_strand_id
1 'polypeptide(L)'
;MMVRIADVGNGNYSYIDSLSEAQKVLKDEMHQTLVTVAKDVKSQIEFNPQWVTEYRQIGYEKRQLRDEDFNNDKVDAGDIGAGKHVTLFFELTLNGQKASVDKLRYAQNKAASKTTKSSELAWLKLRWKAPQGSESTLAEFPVVMGKMPIFADASEDFRFRAAVAAFGQKLRGSETLADTTWPQIIKWGEQARGEDRQGYRAEFIKLVKLAEGLSH
;
A
#
# COMPACT_ATOMS: atom_id res chain seq x y z
N MET A 1 -15.17 -11.78 14.81
CA MET A 1 -15.19 -13.25 14.54
C MET A 1 -15.14 -13.57 13.05
N MET A 2 -15.94 -12.93 12.18
CA MET A 2 -15.92 -13.20 10.72
C MET A 2 -14.58 -12.94 10.03
N VAL A 3 -13.90 -11.83 10.37
CA VAL A 3 -12.57 -11.49 9.80
C VAL A 3 -11.55 -12.60 10.02
N ARG A 4 -11.52 -13.20 11.23
CA ARG A 4 -10.58 -14.29 11.56
C ARG A 4 -10.85 -15.57 10.77
N ILE A 5 -12.11 -15.85 10.41
CA ILE A 5 -12.45 -17.04 9.63
C ILE A 5 -12.07 -16.84 8.17
N ALA A 6 -12.32 -15.65 7.62
CA ALA A 6 -11.90 -15.29 6.27
C ALA A 6 -10.36 -15.26 6.12
N ASP A 7 -9.65 -14.74 7.12
CA ASP A 7 -8.18 -14.70 7.15
C ASP A 7 -7.53 -16.10 7.12
N VAL A 8 -8.16 -17.12 7.72
CA VAL A 8 -7.63 -18.49 7.79
C VAL A 8 -7.92 -19.30 6.53
N GLY A 9 -8.93 -18.91 5.74
CA GLY A 9 -9.35 -19.61 4.53
C GLY A 9 -9.01 -18.88 3.23
N ASN A 10 -8.20 -17.82 3.26
CA ASN A 10 -7.98 -16.88 2.15
C ASN A 10 -9.31 -16.39 1.50
N GLY A 11 -10.37 -16.33 2.31
CA GLY A 11 -11.71 -15.92 1.89
C GLY A 11 -11.88 -14.41 1.89
N ASN A 12 -12.82 -13.90 1.09
CA ASN A 12 -13.23 -12.49 1.15
C ASN A 12 -14.41 -12.32 2.12
N TYR A 13 -14.49 -11.18 2.80
CA TYR A 13 -15.68 -10.78 3.55
C TYR A 13 -16.05 -9.35 3.15
N SER A 14 -17.35 -9.11 2.99
CA SER A 14 -17.88 -7.79 2.64
C SER A 14 -18.98 -7.42 3.60
N TYR A 15 -19.01 -6.16 4.02
CA TYR A 15 -20.15 -5.58 4.74
C TYR A 15 -21.03 -4.88 3.73
N ILE A 16 -22.30 -5.24 3.68
CA ILE A 16 -23.29 -4.66 2.77
C ILE A 16 -24.27 -3.87 3.63
N ASP A 17 -24.20 -2.55 3.55
CA ASP A 17 -25.09 -1.62 4.25
C ASP A 17 -25.99 -0.81 3.30
N SER A 18 -25.72 -0.88 2.00
CA SER A 18 -26.40 -0.13 0.96
C SER A 18 -26.58 -0.95 -0.32
N LEU A 19 -27.53 -0.53 -1.17
CA LEU A 19 -27.76 -1.18 -2.47
C LEU A 19 -26.55 -1.01 -3.40
N SER A 20 -25.85 0.12 -3.34
CA SER A 20 -24.61 0.36 -4.09
C SER A 20 -23.51 -0.60 -3.67
N GLU A 21 -23.31 -0.80 -2.36
CA GLU A 21 -22.32 -1.77 -1.87
C GLU A 21 -22.75 -3.20 -2.21
N ALA A 22 -24.05 -3.53 -2.17
CA ALA A 22 -24.55 -4.82 -2.61
C ALA A 22 -24.26 -5.08 -4.10
N GLN A 23 -24.46 -4.08 -4.96
CA GLN A 23 -24.16 -4.18 -6.38
C GLN A 23 -22.66 -4.34 -6.62
N LYS A 24 -21.83 -3.50 -5.98
CA LYS A 24 -20.37 -3.61 -6.05
C LYS A 24 -19.89 -5.01 -5.65
N VAL A 25 -20.30 -5.49 -4.48
CA VAL A 25 -19.87 -6.78 -3.94
C VAL A 25 -20.36 -7.94 -4.82
N LEU A 26 -21.65 -7.98 -5.16
CA LEU A 26 -22.24 -9.15 -5.82
C LEU A 26 -22.02 -9.18 -7.34
N LYS A 27 -21.92 -8.03 -7.99
CA LYS A 27 -21.79 -7.93 -9.45
C LYS A 27 -20.34 -7.75 -9.87
N ASP A 28 -19.60 -6.85 -9.22
CA ASP A 28 -18.27 -6.44 -9.67
C ASP A 28 -17.16 -7.25 -8.98
N GLU A 29 -17.25 -7.48 -7.67
CA GLU A 29 -16.17 -8.11 -6.88
C GLU A 29 -16.32 -9.63 -6.74
N MET A 30 -17.55 -10.18 -6.68
CA MET A 30 -17.78 -11.61 -6.46
C MET A 30 -17.04 -12.47 -7.50
N HIS A 31 -17.09 -12.08 -8.78
CA HIS A 31 -16.40 -12.81 -9.85
C HIS A 31 -14.87 -12.74 -9.72
N GLN A 32 -14.32 -11.65 -9.18
CA GLN A 32 -12.88 -11.46 -8.97
C GLN A 32 -12.33 -12.36 -7.85
N THR A 33 -13.21 -12.81 -6.95
CA THR A 33 -12.83 -13.72 -5.85
C THR A 33 -12.86 -15.20 -6.23
N LEU A 34 -13.53 -15.56 -7.34
CA LEU A 34 -13.70 -16.95 -7.76
C LEU A 34 -12.56 -17.46 -8.64
N VAL A 35 -11.80 -16.56 -9.28
CA VAL A 35 -10.71 -16.93 -10.20
C VAL A 35 -9.38 -16.44 -9.63
N THR A 36 -8.66 -17.34 -8.95
CA THR A 36 -7.29 -17.06 -8.50
C THR A 36 -6.33 -17.06 -9.68
N VAL A 37 -5.58 -15.97 -9.86
CA VAL A 37 -4.58 -15.82 -10.93
C VAL A 37 -3.15 -16.02 -10.43
N ALA A 38 -2.92 -15.84 -9.12
CA ALA A 38 -1.66 -16.12 -8.48
C ALA A 38 -1.88 -16.55 -7.02
N LYS A 39 -1.18 -17.61 -6.60
CA LYS A 39 -1.21 -18.13 -5.23
C LYS A 39 0.06 -17.78 -4.48
N ASP A 40 0.01 -17.78 -3.15
CA ASP A 40 1.16 -17.57 -2.27
C ASP A 40 1.99 -16.33 -2.66
N VAL A 41 1.31 -15.21 -2.92
CA VAL A 41 1.99 -14.00 -3.40
C VAL A 41 2.74 -13.33 -2.26
N LYS A 42 4.05 -13.21 -2.43
CA LYS A 42 4.97 -12.54 -1.51
C LYS A 42 5.67 -11.40 -2.22
N SER A 43 5.76 -10.26 -1.54
CA SER A 43 6.52 -9.10 -2.02
C SER A 43 7.55 -8.68 -0.98
N GLN A 44 8.76 -8.39 -1.43
CA GLN A 44 9.82 -7.79 -0.62
C GLN A 44 10.37 -6.60 -1.38
N ILE A 45 10.57 -5.49 -0.68
CA ILE A 45 11.19 -4.29 -1.25
C ILE A 45 12.41 -3.92 -0.44
N GLU A 46 13.51 -3.63 -1.12
CA GLU A 46 14.75 -3.16 -0.53
C GLU A 46 15.04 -1.75 -1.06
N PHE A 47 15.18 -0.77 -0.17
CA PHE A 47 15.51 0.60 -0.58
C PHE A 47 17.02 0.81 -0.66
N ASN A 48 17.46 1.57 -1.66
CA ASN A 48 18.87 1.88 -1.82
C ASN A 48 19.30 2.91 -0.76
N PRO A 49 20.25 2.56 0.15
CA PRO A 49 20.69 3.45 1.23
C PRO A 49 21.42 4.70 0.73
N GLN A 50 21.83 4.75 -0.55
CA GLN A 50 22.33 5.96 -1.17
C GLN A 50 21.26 7.06 -1.23
N TRP A 51 20.00 6.68 -1.46
CA TRP A 51 18.88 7.59 -1.70
C TRP A 51 17.92 7.68 -0.52
N VAL A 52 17.68 6.57 0.19
CA VAL A 52 16.69 6.48 1.26
C VAL A 52 17.38 6.19 2.58
N THR A 53 17.13 7.04 3.59
CA THR A 53 17.70 6.88 4.93
C THR A 53 16.74 6.18 5.88
N GLU A 54 15.44 6.44 5.73
CA GLU A 54 14.38 5.84 6.54
C GLU A 54 13.18 5.56 5.63
N TYR A 55 12.41 4.54 5.96
CA TYR A 55 11.15 4.27 5.27
C TYR A 55 10.13 3.67 6.22
N ARG A 56 8.86 3.89 5.92
CA ARG A 56 7.73 3.33 6.65
C ARG A 56 6.67 2.87 5.67
N GLN A 57 6.21 1.63 5.83
CA GLN A 57 5.08 1.12 5.08
C GLN A 57 3.77 1.69 5.65
N ILE A 58 2.89 2.20 4.80
CA ILE A 58 1.55 2.63 5.18
C ILE A 58 0.55 1.54 4.80
N GLY A 59 -0.14 1.00 5.81
CA GLY A 59 -1.10 -0.09 5.61
C GLY A 59 -0.42 -1.44 5.41
N TYR A 60 -1.22 -2.51 5.36
CA TYR A 60 -0.73 -3.91 5.31
C TYR A 60 0.23 -4.33 6.46
N GLU A 61 0.35 -3.53 7.52
CA GLU A 61 1.27 -3.73 8.66
C GLU A 61 1.10 -5.10 9.36
N LYS A 62 -0.14 -5.58 9.51
CA LYS A 62 -0.45 -6.85 10.20
C LYS A 62 0.00 -8.10 9.46
N ARG A 63 0.32 -7.99 8.17
CA ARG A 63 0.76 -9.11 7.33
C ARG A 63 2.20 -8.90 6.82
N GLN A 64 3.00 -8.09 7.53
CA GLN A 64 4.41 -7.97 7.21
C GLN A 64 5.10 -9.31 7.38
N LEU A 65 5.70 -9.78 6.29
CA LEU A 65 6.50 -10.98 6.27
C LEU A 65 7.89 -10.65 6.84
N ARG A 66 8.46 -11.56 7.63
CA ARG A 66 9.88 -11.45 8.02
C ARG A 66 10.73 -11.74 6.79
N ASP A 67 11.90 -11.11 6.69
CA ASP A 67 12.81 -11.31 5.56
C ASP A 67 13.18 -12.79 5.35
N GLU A 68 13.33 -13.53 6.45
CA GLU A 68 13.64 -14.96 6.46
C GLU A 68 12.51 -15.82 5.86
N ASP A 69 11.26 -15.36 5.98
CA ASP A 69 10.08 -16.09 5.50
C ASP A 69 9.84 -15.89 3.99
N PHE A 70 10.50 -14.90 3.37
CA PHE A 70 10.28 -14.56 1.95
C PHE A 70 10.65 -15.71 1.01
N ASN A 71 11.73 -16.44 1.33
CA ASN A 71 12.22 -17.59 0.56
C ASN A 71 11.63 -18.94 1.02
N ASN A 72 10.78 -18.95 2.04
CA ASN A 72 10.23 -20.17 2.59
C ASN A 72 8.84 -20.48 1.99
N ASP A 73 8.78 -21.36 1.00
CA ASP A 73 7.53 -21.76 0.32
C ASP A 73 6.53 -22.51 1.21
N LYS A 74 6.89 -22.82 2.46
CA LYS A 74 5.98 -23.41 3.47
C LYS A 74 5.18 -22.35 4.23
N VAL A 75 5.57 -21.07 4.16
CA VAL A 75 4.83 -19.97 4.75
C VAL A 75 3.76 -19.53 3.76
N ASP A 76 2.50 -19.75 4.13
CA ASP A 76 1.31 -19.35 3.37
C ASP A 76 1.27 -17.81 3.23
N ALA A 77 0.90 -17.34 2.05
CA ALA A 77 0.81 -15.92 1.75
C ALA A 77 -0.49 -15.60 0.99
N GLY A 78 -0.73 -14.33 0.69
CA GLY A 78 -2.01 -13.92 0.12
C GLY A 78 -2.23 -14.43 -1.31
N ASP A 79 -3.46 -14.83 -1.61
CA ASP A 79 -3.90 -15.14 -2.97
C ASP A 79 -4.41 -13.88 -3.69
N ILE A 80 -4.06 -13.76 -4.98
CA ILE A 80 -4.53 -12.68 -5.86
C ILE A 80 -5.52 -13.25 -6.87
N GLY A 81 -6.73 -12.70 -6.83
CA GLY A 81 -7.81 -12.98 -7.78
C GLY A 81 -7.74 -12.11 -9.04
N ALA A 82 -8.39 -12.56 -10.11
CA ALA A 82 -8.48 -11.83 -11.38
C ALA A 82 -9.09 -10.44 -11.15
N GLY A 83 -8.44 -9.40 -11.68
CA GLY A 83 -8.90 -8.02 -11.53
C GLY A 83 -8.56 -7.35 -10.20
N LYS A 84 -7.92 -8.05 -9.25
CA LYS A 84 -7.43 -7.43 -8.01
C LYS A 84 -6.15 -6.63 -8.25
N HIS A 85 -6.09 -5.45 -7.64
CA HIS A 85 -4.89 -4.61 -7.60
C HIS A 85 -4.39 -4.48 -6.16
N VAL A 86 -3.11 -4.76 -5.94
CA VAL A 86 -2.45 -4.52 -4.66
C VAL A 86 -1.66 -3.23 -4.75
N THR A 87 -1.85 -2.35 -3.78
CA THR A 87 -1.09 -1.10 -3.66
C THR A 87 -0.34 -1.09 -2.34
N LEU A 88 0.96 -0.88 -2.41
CA LEU A 88 1.82 -0.69 -1.25
C LEU A 88 2.23 0.78 -1.20
N PHE A 89 1.94 1.45 -0.09
CA PHE A 89 2.38 2.82 0.15
C PHE A 89 3.57 2.82 1.08
N PHE A 90 4.54 3.67 0.76
CA PHE A 90 5.71 3.92 1.60
C PHE A 90 5.90 5.42 1.77
N GLU A 91 6.20 5.83 3.00
CA GLU A 91 6.81 7.12 3.30
C GLU A 91 8.32 6.92 3.34
N LEU A 92 9.06 7.80 2.69
CA LEU A 92 10.51 7.73 2.58
C LEU A 92 11.12 9.02 3.11
N THR A 93 12.18 8.90 3.90
CA THR A 93 13.11 10.01 4.18
C THR A 93 14.28 9.88 3.22
N LEU A 94 14.48 10.90 2.39
CA LEU A 94 15.56 10.88 1.41
C LEU A 94 16.87 11.39 2.01
N ASN A 95 17.98 10.94 1.46
CA ASN A 95 19.30 11.39 1.87
C ASN A 95 19.42 12.92 1.66
N GLY A 96 19.83 13.62 2.73
CA GLY A 96 19.85 15.09 2.78
C GLY A 96 18.63 15.72 3.45
N GLN A 97 17.57 14.96 3.75
CA GLN A 97 16.46 15.42 4.60
C GLN A 97 16.73 15.11 6.08
N LYS A 98 15.97 15.76 6.97
CA LYS A 98 16.04 15.52 8.41
C LYS A 98 15.43 14.15 8.73
N ALA A 99 16.26 13.22 9.19
CA ALA A 99 15.83 11.94 9.71
C ALA A 99 15.00 12.10 10.99
N SER A 100 14.07 11.16 11.21
CA SER A 100 13.24 11.09 12.41
C SER A 100 14.05 10.58 13.61
N VAL A 101 15.11 9.81 13.35
CA VAL A 101 16.00 9.25 14.37
C VAL A 101 17.42 9.79 14.22
N ASP A 102 18.07 10.06 15.35
CA ASP A 102 19.48 10.47 15.37
C ASP A 102 20.39 9.37 14.81
N LYS A 103 21.47 9.79 14.14
CA LYS A 103 22.47 8.85 13.64
C LYS A 103 23.11 8.11 14.82
N LEU A 104 23.02 6.78 14.79
CA LEU A 104 23.67 5.91 15.76
C LEU A 104 25.19 6.19 15.81
N ARG A 105 25.70 6.49 17.01
CA ARG A 105 27.13 6.82 17.25
C ARG A 105 28.10 5.75 16.73
N TYR A 106 27.70 4.49 16.77
CA TYR A 106 28.51 3.33 16.38
C TYR A 106 28.05 2.69 15.06
N ALA A 107 27.01 3.22 14.42
CA ALA A 107 26.70 2.76 13.08
C ALA A 107 27.87 3.16 12.20
N GLN A 108 28.53 2.15 11.62
CA GLN A 108 29.46 2.42 10.54
C GLN A 108 28.64 3.12 9.46
N ASN A 109 29.02 4.36 9.13
CA ASN A 109 28.58 4.97 7.88
C ASN A 109 29.05 4.00 6.80
N LYS A 110 28.16 3.11 6.34
CA LYS A 110 28.29 2.50 5.03
C LYS A 110 28.16 3.68 4.07
N ALA A 111 29.26 4.44 3.91
CA ALA A 111 29.45 5.31 2.79
C ALA A 111 29.01 4.49 1.60
N ALA A 112 28.01 4.98 0.86
CA ALA A 112 27.49 4.30 -0.31
C ALA A 112 28.70 3.88 -1.15
N SER A 113 29.11 2.62 -1.02
CA SER A 113 30.09 2.01 -1.90
C SER A 113 29.53 2.33 -3.27
N LYS A 114 30.27 3.07 -4.11
CA LYS A 114 29.79 3.56 -5.41
C LYS A 114 29.11 2.40 -6.14
N THR A 115 27.80 2.27 -5.95
CA THR A 115 27.07 1.13 -6.45
C THR A 115 26.90 1.42 -7.93
N THR A 116 27.20 0.45 -8.77
CA THR A 116 26.92 0.51 -10.22
C THR A 116 25.42 0.73 -10.51
N LYS A 117 24.57 0.61 -9.50
CA LYS A 117 23.11 0.81 -9.49
C LYS A 117 22.69 2.16 -8.89
N SER A 118 23.52 3.19 -9.04
CA SER A 118 23.23 4.53 -8.48
C SER A 118 21.95 5.16 -9.02
N SER A 119 21.41 4.69 -10.14
CA SER A 119 20.12 5.12 -10.67
C SER A 119 18.91 4.44 -10.02
N GLU A 120 19.08 3.45 -9.15
CA GLU A 120 17.97 2.71 -8.53
C GLU A 120 17.60 3.29 -7.17
N LEU A 121 16.32 3.63 -6.96
CA LEU A 121 15.74 4.01 -5.67
C LEU A 121 15.48 2.79 -4.78
N ALA A 122 14.99 1.70 -5.38
CA ALA A 122 14.63 0.48 -4.66
C ALA A 122 14.70 -0.75 -5.57
N TRP A 123 14.66 -1.93 -4.97
CA TRP A 123 14.60 -3.22 -5.63
C TRP A 123 13.40 -4.01 -5.12
N LEU A 124 12.45 -4.30 -6.00
CA LEU A 124 11.23 -5.04 -5.68
C LEU A 124 11.37 -6.48 -6.13
N LYS A 125 11.15 -7.42 -5.21
CA LYS A 125 11.02 -8.85 -5.49
C LYS A 125 9.58 -9.26 -5.31
N LEU A 126 9.04 -9.94 -6.32
CA LEU A 126 7.72 -10.53 -6.29
C LEU A 126 7.85 -12.02 -6.51
N ARG A 127 7.28 -12.80 -5.60
CA ARG A 127 7.22 -14.26 -5.69
C ARG A 127 5.77 -14.70 -5.70
N TRP A 128 5.42 -15.65 -6.57
CA TRP A 128 4.07 -16.23 -6.63
C TRP A 128 4.10 -17.66 -7.17
N LYS A 129 3.00 -18.39 -7.02
CA LYS A 129 2.74 -19.68 -7.68
C LYS A 129 1.62 -19.50 -8.72
N ALA A 130 1.71 -20.24 -9.83
CA ALA A 130 0.63 -20.28 -10.81
C ALA A 130 -0.65 -20.89 -10.17
N PRO A 131 -1.87 -20.59 -10.67
CA PRO A 131 -3.11 -21.05 -10.05
C PRO A 131 -3.20 -22.57 -9.81
N GLN A 132 -2.64 -23.36 -10.73
CA GLN A 132 -2.59 -24.82 -10.67
C GLN A 132 -1.16 -25.37 -10.46
N GLY A 133 -0.18 -24.49 -10.25
CA GLY A 133 1.22 -24.88 -10.10
C GLY A 133 1.63 -24.96 -8.63
N SER A 134 2.55 -25.87 -8.33
CA SER A 134 3.20 -25.98 -7.01
C SER A 134 4.51 -25.21 -6.93
N GLU A 135 5.13 -24.92 -8.08
CA GLU A 135 6.41 -24.22 -8.17
C GLU A 135 6.22 -22.71 -8.12
N SER A 136 7.15 -22.05 -7.42
CA SER A 136 7.14 -20.60 -7.27
C SER A 136 8.00 -19.92 -8.32
N THR A 137 7.46 -18.86 -8.94
CA THR A 137 8.16 -17.94 -9.83
C THR A 137 8.61 -16.71 -9.05
N LEU A 138 9.86 -16.28 -9.26
CA LEU A 138 10.43 -15.04 -8.74
C LEU A 138 10.61 -14.05 -9.90
N ALA A 139 10.10 -12.83 -9.73
CA ALA A 139 10.40 -11.70 -10.59
C ALA A 139 11.02 -10.57 -9.77
N GLU A 140 11.97 -9.88 -10.39
CA GLU A 140 12.77 -8.84 -9.74
C GLU A 140 12.72 -7.58 -10.59
N PHE A 141 12.39 -6.46 -9.96
CA PHE A 141 12.15 -5.19 -10.62
C PHE A 141 12.99 -4.09 -9.97
N PRO A 142 13.97 -3.50 -10.68
CA PRO A 142 14.63 -2.30 -10.21
C PRO A 142 13.66 -1.11 -10.34
N VAL A 143 13.50 -0.36 -9.25
CA VAL A 143 12.75 0.89 -9.23
C VAL A 143 13.74 2.02 -9.46
N VAL A 144 13.74 2.57 -10.68
CA VAL A 144 14.65 3.64 -11.06
C VAL A 144 14.24 4.94 -10.36
N MET A 145 15.25 5.69 -9.92
CA MET A 145 15.09 7.03 -9.40
C MET A 145 14.66 7.98 -10.53
N GLY A 146 13.35 8.17 -10.67
CA GLY A 146 12.74 9.13 -11.59
C GLY A 146 12.63 10.54 -11.03
N LYS A 147 11.95 11.42 -11.77
CA LYS A 147 11.52 12.73 -11.24
C LYS A 147 10.58 12.49 -10.07
N MET A 148 10.79 13.22 -8.98
CA MET A 148 9.86 13.27 -7.85
C MET A 148 8.99 14.51 -8.02
N PRO A 149 7.79 14.39 -8.61
CA PRO A 149 6.89 15.52 -8.70
C PRO A 149 6.47 15.96 -7.30
N ILE A 150 6.13 17.25 -7.17
CA ILE A 150 5.39 17.70 -5.99
C ILE A 150 4.03 16.98 -5.96
N PHE A 151 3.46 16.83 -4.77
CA PHE A 151 2.22 16.07 -4.59
C PHE A 151 1.08 16.55 -5.51
N ALA A 152 0.99 17.86 -5.78
CA ALA A 152 0.01 18.44 -6.69
C ALA A 152 0.10 17.89 -8.13
N ASP A 153 1.31 17.60 -8.61
CA ASP A 153 1.59 17.14 -9.98
C ASP A 153 1.59 15.61 -10.11
N ALA A 154 1.39 14.88 -9.01
CA ALA A 154 1.26 13.43 -9.04
C ALA A 154 0.02 12.99 -9.84
N SER A 155 -0.11 11.70 -10.16
CA SER A 155 -1.31 11.21 -10.85
C SER A 155 -2.55 11.37 -9.96
N GLU A 156 -3.72 11.53 -10.60
CA GLU A 156 -5.00 11.57 -9.87
C GLU A 156 -5.15 10.34 -8.97
N ASP A 157 -4.82 9.16 -9.48
CA ASP A 157 -4.91 7.92 -8.72
C ASP A 157 -3.97 7.89 -7.51
N PHE A 158 -2.74 8.39 -7.64
CA PHE A 158 -1.82 8.50 -6.50
C PHE A 158 -2.36 9.47 -5.44
N ARG A 159 -2.79 10.67 -5.85
CA ARG A 159 -3.34 11.66 -4.91
C ARG A 159 -4.58 11.16 -4.19
N PHE A 160 -5.47 10.47 -4.91
CA PHE A 160 -6.68 9.89 -4.32
C PHE A 160 -6.35 8.81 -3.30
N ARG A 161 -5.50 7.85 -3.67
CA ARG A 161 -5.09 6.77 -2.77
C ARG A 161 -4.31 7.29 -1.55
N ALA A 162 -3.51 8.35 -1.71
CA ALA A 162 -2.87 9.03 -0.59
C ALA A 162 -3.89 9.65 0.37
N ALA A 163 -4.98 10.24 -0.14
CA ALA A 163 -6.08 10.73 0.69
C ALA A 163 -6.75 9.59 1.48
N VAL A 164 -6.98 8.44 0.84
CA VAL A 164 -7.53 7.23 1.51
C VAL A 164 -6.58 6.74 2.61
N ALA A 165 -5.28 6.68 2.34
CA ALA A 165 -4.28 6.27 3.31
C ALA A 165 -4.20 7.24 4.50
N ALA A 166 -4.24 8.55 4.23
CA ALA A 166 -4.26 9.59 5.25
C ALA A 166 -5.52 9.49 6.13
N PHE A 167 -6.69 9.27 5.52
CA PHE A 167 -7.94 9.04 6.24
C PHE A 167 -7.83 7.87 7.21
N GLY A 168 -7.38 6.71 6.72
CA GLY A 168 -7.24 5.51 7.54
C GLY A 168 -6.25 5.68 8.70
N GLN A 169 -5.13 6.36 8.46
CA GLN A 169 -4.16 6.65 9.53
C GLN A 169 -4.69 7.68 10.54
N LYS A 170 -5.44 8.70 10.08
CA LYS A 170 -6.05 9.70 10.98
C LYS A 170 -7.08 9.06 11.91
N LEU A 171 -7.92 8.16 11.41
CA LEU A 171 -8.87 7.39 12.23
C LEU A 171 -8.18 6.50 13.28
N ARG A 172 -6.93 6.07 13.03
CA ARG A 172 -6.12 5.29 13.99
C ARG A 172 -5.39 6.17 15.00
N GLY A 173 -5.49 7.49 14.90
CA GLY A 173 -4.77 8.41 15.78
C GLY A 173 -3.26 8.42 15.53
N SER A 174 -2.80 8.22 14.29
CA SER A 174 -1.37 8.19 13.97
C SER A 174 -0.70 9.55 14.23
N GLU A 175 0.28 9.58 15.14
CA GLU A 175 1.04 10.80 15.48
C GLU A 175 1.81 11.38 14.28
N THR A 176 2.23 10.51 13.35
CA THR A 176 2.95 10.90 12.12
C THR A 176 2.13 11.70 11.12
N LEU A 177 0.79 11.71 11.26
CA LEU A 177 -0.14 12.49 10.44
C LEU A 177 -0.87 13.57 11.25
N ALA A 178 -0.40 13.90 12.45
CA ALA A 178 -1.05 14.85 13.35
C ALA A 178 -1.38 16.18 12.66
N ASP A 179 -0.48 16.66 11.79
CA ASP A 179 -0.64 17.93 11.07
C ASP A 179 -1.58 17.86 9.86
N THR A 180 -1.95 16.66 9.40
CA THR A 180 -2.88 16.51 8.27
C THR A 180 -4.32 16.67 8.76
N THR A 181 -4.95 17.77 8.37
CA THR A 181 -6.29 18.14 8.80
C THR A 181 -7.38 17.43 7.98
N TRP A 182 -8.59 17.31 8.53
CA TRP A 182 -9.75 16.79 7.80
C TRP A 182 -10.01 17.54 6.48
N PRO A 183 -10.00 18.90 6.44
CA PRO A 183 -10.14 19.65 5.19
C PRO A 183 -9.07 19.32 4.16
N GLN A 184 -7.83 19.05 4.60
CA GLN A 184 -6.74 18.71 3.69
C GLN A 184 -6.98 17.36 2.98
N ILE A 185 -7.46 16.36 3.71
CA ILE A 185 -7.80 15.04 3.16
C ILE A 185 -8.99 15.16 2.19
N ILE A 186 -10.02 15.93 2.57
CA ILE A 186 -11.18 16.20 1.70
C ILE A 186 -10.72 16.86 0.40
N LYS A 187 -9.88 17.90 0.49
CA LYS A 187 -9.34 18.61 -0.67
C LYS A 187 -8.57 17.68 -1.61
N TRP A 188 -7.71 16.81 -1.07
CA TRP A 188 -7.00 15.82 -1.88
C TRP A 188 -7.96 14.87 -2.60
N GLY A 189 -8.98 14.36 -1.90
CA GLY A 189 -10.00 13.51 -2.50
C GLY A 189 -10.77 14.21 -3.62
N GLU A 190 -11.22 15.45 -3.39
CA GLU A 190 -11.97 16.25 -4.38
C GLU A 190 -11.13 16.57 -5.62
N GLN A 191 -9.87 17.00 -5.44
CA GLN A 191 -8.93 17.28 -6.54
C GLN A 191 -8.48 16.03 -7.31
N ALA A 192 -8.76 14.86 -6.77
CA ALA A 192 -8.36 13.57 -7.33
C ALA A 192 -9.56 12.67 -7.65
N ARG A 193 -10.78 13.22 -7.68
CA ARG A 193 -11.99 12.44 -7.96
C ARG A 193 -12.02 11.88 -9.38
N GLY A 194 -11.58 12.64 -10.38
CA GLY A 194 -11.63 12.22 -11.78
C GLY A 194 -13.06 11.95 -12.27
N GLU A 195 -13.21 11.06 -13.27
CA GLU A 195 -14.52 10.69 -13.86
C GLU A 195 -15.47 10.00 -12.88
N ASP A 196 -14.94 9.18 -11.96
CA ASP A 196 -15.68 8.48 -10.91
C ASP A 196 -17.05 7.88 -11.34
N ARG A 197 -17.05 7.12 -12.44
CA ARG A 197 -18.29 6.61 -13.07
C ARG A 197 -19.19 5.79 -12.13
N GLN A 198 -18.59 5.14 -11.15
CA GLN A 198 -19.28 4.31 -10.15
C GLN A 198 -19.59 5.07 -8.85
N GLY A 199 -19.07 6.30 -8.68
CA GLY A 199 -19.33 7.14 -7.52
C GLY A 199 -18.53 6.79 -6.25
N TYR A 200 -17.64 5.80 -6.30
CA TYR A 200 -16.88 5.34 -5.12
C TYR A 200 -15.95 6.42 -4.56
N ARG A 201 -15.35 7.25 -5.42
CA ARG A 201 -14.47 8.33 -4.95
C ARG A 201 -15.26 9.46 -4.28
N ALA A 202 -16.43 9.79 -4.83
CA ALA A 202 -17.37 10.72 -4.21
C ALA A 202 -17.90 10.21 -2.87
N GLU A 203 -18.21 8.92 -2.78
CA GLU A 203 -18.63 8.27 -1.54
C GLU A 203 -17.55 8.34 -0.46
N PHE A 204 -16.31 8.01 -0.81
CA PHE A 204 -15.16 8.20 0.10
C PHE A 204 -15.09 9.63 0.64
N ILE A 205 -15.19 10.65 -0.23
CA ILE A 205 -15.14 12.06 0.20
C ILE A 205 -16.28 12.38 1.19
N LYS A 206 -17.49 11.83 0.99
CA LYS A 206 -18.61 11.99 1.93
C LYS A 206 -18.29 11.36 3.29
N LEU A 207 -17.66 10.18 3.31
CA LEU A 207 -17.25 9.53 4.55
C LEU A 207 -16.23 10.37 5.34
N VAL A 208 -15.26 11.00 4.66
CA VAL A 208 -14.30 11.90 5.32
C VAL A 208 -15.00 13.11 5.93
N LYS A 209 -15.96 13.72 5.21
CA LYS A 209 -16.77 14.84 5.72
C LYS A 209 -17.63 14.46 6.93
N LEU A 210 -18.19 13.25 6.93
CA LEU A 210 -18.94 12.73 8.08
C LEU A 210 -18.02 12.54 9.29
N ALA A 211 -16.84 11.95 9.11
CA ALA A 211 -15.87 11.75 10.17
C ALA A 211 -15.37 13.08 10.76
N GLU A 212 -15.16 14.09 9.92
CA GLU A 212 -14.86 15.46 10.35
C GLU A 212 -15.94 15.99 11.30
N GLY A 213 -17.22 15.91 10.90
CA GLY A 213 -18.35 16.37 11.72
C GLY A 213 -18.54 15.63 13.04
N LEU A 214 -18.05 14.39 13.14
CA LEU A 214 -18.11 13.56 14.35
C LEU A 214 -16.88 13.74 15.28
N SER A 215 -15.84 14.44 14.83
CA SER A 215 -14.60 14.63 15.59
C SER A 215 -14.61 15.88 16.48
N HIS A 216 -15.79 16.48 16.68
CA HIS A 216 -16.03 17.67 17.51
C HIS A 216 -16.53 17.32 18.91
#